data_AF-A0A662WLS3-F1
#
_entry.id   AF-A0A662WLS3-F1
#
_cell.length_a   1.000
_cell.length_b   1.000
_cell.length_c   1.000
_cell.angle_alpha   90.00
_cell.angle_beta   90.00
_cell.angle_gamma   90.00
#
_symmetry.space_group_name_H-M   'P 1'
#
loop_
_entity.id
_entity.type
_entity.pdbx_description
1 polymer ?
#
loop_
_entity_poly.entity_id
_entity_poly.type
_entity_poly.pdbx_seq_one_letter_code
_entity_poly.pdbx_strand_id
1 'polypeptide(L)'
;RFLGSKKRYFVLRGNRLTGYKKESLIHQVGAKSSSITLTDATIDVADPRGLTFVITTPEFDQAGKKLILTALSTREFNKWTTALNGLRSSPAATSA
;
A
#
# COMPACT_ATOMS: atom_id res chain seq x y z
N ARG A 1 23.09 6.59 3.28
CA ARG A 1 22.98 5.13 2.99
C ARG A 1 21.50 4.80 2.81
N PHE A 2 20.99 4.75 1.58
CA PHE A 2 19.60 4.35 1.34
C PHE A 2 19.47 2.87 1.76
N LEU A 3 18.65 2.61 2.77
CA LEU A 3 18.21 1.25 3.10
C LEU A 3 17.53 0.71 1.84
N GLY A 4 18.15 -0.26 1.17
CA GLY A 4 17.61 -0.84 -0.06
C GLY A 4 16.17 -1.34 0.12
N SER A 5 15.41 -1.37 -0.98
CA SER A 5 14.04 -1.86 -1.00
C SER A 5 13.96 -3.27 -0.43
N LYS A 6 13.01 -3.52 0.48
CA LYS A 6 12.77 -4.84 1.07
C LYS A 6 11.54 -5.47 0.45
N LYS A 7 11.65 -6.72 -0.01
CA LYS A 7 10.48 -7.51 -0.43
C LYS A 7 9.55 -7.75 0.76
N ARG A 8 8.27 -7.49 0.54
CA ARG A 8 7.17 -7.63 1.51
C ARG A 8 5.95 -8.20 0.79
N TYR A 9 5.12 -8.90 1.54
CA TYR A 9 3.81 -9.35 1.07
C TYR A 9 2.75 -8.39 1.58
N PHE A 10 2.03 -7.73 0.68
CA PHE A 10 1.02 -6.75 1.04
C PHE A 10 -0.38 -7.30 0.84
N VAL A 11 -1.26 -6.97 1.78
CA VAL A 11 -2.68 -7.30 1.74
C VAL A 11 -3.46 -6.01 1.88
N LEU A 12 -4.40 -5.78 0.98
CA LEU A 12 -5.38 -4.70 1.06
C LEU A 12 -6.73 -5.27 1.49
N ARG A 13 -7.30 -4.76 2.58
CA ARG A 13 -8.64 -5.12 3.08
C ARG A 13 -9.40 -3.84 3.41
N GLY A 14 -10.45 -3.54 2.65
CA GLY A 14 -11.11 -2.24 2.72
C GLY A 14 -10.10 -1.11 2.52
N ASN A 15 -10.09 -0.12 3.42
CA ASN A 15 -9.13 0.99 3.41
C ASN A 15 -7.82 0.68 4.17
N ARG A 16 -7.53 -0.57 4.53
CA ARG A 16 -6.33 -0.92 5.31
C ARG A 16 -5.33 -1.70 4.47
N LEU A 17 -4.10 -1.18 4.39
CA LEU A 17 -2.97 -1.84 3.74
C LEU A 17 -2.04 -2.40 4.81
N THR A 18 -1.80 -3.71 4.78
CA THR A 18 -0.91 -4.39 5.72
C THR A 18 0.22 -5.09 5.00
N GLY A 19 1.46 -4.81 5.42
CA GLY A 19 2.68 -5.46 4.92
C GLY A 19 3.23 -6.51 5.90
N TYR A 20 3.57 -7.68 5.37
CA TYR A 20 4.18 -8.80 6.07
C TYR A 20 5.57 -9.11 5.49
N LYS A 21 6.42 -9.80 6.25
CA LYS A 21 7.74 -10.24 5.76
C LYS A 21 7.62 -11.23 4.59
N LYS A 22 6.63 -12.13 4.62
CA LYS A 22 6.31 -13.12 3.58
C LYS A 22 4.85 -13.57 3.73
N GLU A 23 4.29 -14.17 2.67
CA GLU A 23 2.90 -14.63 2.60
C GLU A 23 2.53 -15.63 3.70
N SER A 24 3.42 -16.57 4.03
CA SER A 24 3.15 -17.60 5.03
C SER A 24 2.85 -17.06 6.44
N LEU A 25 3.06 -15.76 6.69
CA LEU A 25 2.83 -15.12 7.99
C LEU A 25 1.43 -14.52 8.13
N ILE A 26 0.61 -14.46 7.09
CA ILE A 26 -0.70 -13.77 7.14
C ILE A 26 -1.68 -14.41 8.14
N HIS A 27 -1.56 -15.71 8.38
CA HIS A 27 -2.42 -16.48 9.30
C HIS A 27 -1.72 -16.80 10.62
N GLN A 28 -0.45 -16.43 10.77
CA GLN A 28 0.29 -16.72 11.99
C GLN A 28 -0.08 -15.70 13.07
N VAL A 29 -0.66 -16.18 14.16
CA VAL A 29 -0.97 -15.38 15.35
C VAL A 29 0.32 -14.73 15.87
N GLY A 30 0.27 -13.41 16.12
CA GLY A 30 1.41 -12.63 16.60
C GLY A 30 2.48 -12.30 15.55
N ALA A 31 2.24 -12.60 14.27
CA ALA A 31 3.19 -12.23 13.22
C ALA A 31 3.41 -10.71 13.13
N LYS A 32 4.68 -10.30 13.09
CA LYS A 32 5.05 -8.90 12.89
C LYS A 32 4.56 -8.43 11.51
N SER A 33 3.76 -7.38 11.54
CA SER A 33 3.24 -6.70 10.36
C SER A 33 3.30 -5.18 10.56
N SER A 34 3.14 -4.44 9.47
CA SER A 34 2.98 -2.99 9.51
C SER A 34 1.73 -2.65 8.74
N SER A 35 0.82 -1.90 9.37
CA SER A 35 -0.46 -1.52 8.77
C SER A 35 -0.57 -0.01 8.68
N ILE A 36 -1.17 0.46 7.60
CA ILE A 36 -1.58 1.85 7.42
C ILE A 36 -3.04 1.91 6.99
N THR A 37 -3.72 2.97 7.41
CA THR A 37 -5.06 3.31 6.93
C THR A 37 -4.90 4.24 5.72
N LEU A 38 -5.67 3.98 4.66
CA LEU A 38 -5.61 4.70 3.38
C LEU A 38 -6.70 5.78 3.25
N THR A 39 -7.39 6.12 4.35
CA THR A 39 -8.33 7.24 4.37
C THR A 39 -7.58 8.52 4.01
N ASP A 40 -8.12 9.26 3.03
CA ASP A 40 -7.53 10.50 2.50
C ASP A 40 -6.08 10.35 1.98
N ALA A 41 -5.68 9.11 1.66
CA ALA A 41 -4.36 8.88 1.08
C ALA A 41 -4.30 9.32 -0.39
N THR A 42 -3.21 9.98 -0.74
CA THR A 42 -2.87 10.28 -2.14
C THR A 42 -2.04 9.13 -2.71
N ILE A 43 -2.36 8.77 -3.96
CA ILE A 43 -1.74 7.65 -4.67
C ILE A 43 -1.26 8.14 -6.02
N ASP A 44 0.06 8.18 -6.17
CA ASP A 44 0.73 8.73 -7.35
C ASP A 44 1.51 7.65 -8.08
N VAL A 45 1.35 7.58 -9.40
CA VAL A 45 2.20 6.76 -10.25
C VAL A 45 3.50 7.53 -10.51
N ALA A 46 4.55 7.20 -9.75
CA ALA A 46 5.83 7.90 -9.82
C ALA A 46 6.69 7.45 -11.01
N ASP A 47 6.66 6.16 -11.36
CA ASP A 47 7.36 5.62 -12.52
C ASP A 47 6.60 4.42 -13.10
N PRO A 48 5.83 4.61 -14.18
CA PRO A 48 5.11 3.52 -14.84
C PRO A 48 6.04 2.45 -15.43
N ARG A 49 7.23 2.83 -15.90
CA ARG A 49 8.18 1.88 -16.53
C ARG A 49 8.90 1.05 -15.47
N GLY A 50 9.24 1.69 -14.35
CA GLY A 50 9.76 1.04 -13.15
C GLY A 50 8.68 0.45 -12.24
N LEU A 51 7.42 0.37 -12.69
CA LEU A 51 6.29 -0.24 -11.98
C LEU A 51 6.13 0.26 -10.53
N THR A 52 6.37 1.56 -10.32
CA THR A 52 6.47 2.17 -9.00
C THR A 52 5.33 3.16 -8.76
N PHE A 53 4.68 3.02 -7.62
CA PHE A 53 3.67 3.94 -7.12
C PHE A 53 3.99 4.37 -5.69
N VAL A 54 3.50 5.55 -5.33
CA VAL A 54 3.74 6.20 -4.04
C VAL A 54 2.40 6.37 -3.33
N ILE A 55 2.38 6.03 -2.05
CA ILE A 55 1.26 6.25 -1.16
C ILE A 55 1.69 7.25 -0.09
N THR A 56 0.93 8.34 0.02
CA THR A 56 1.11 9.36 1.05
C THR A 56 -0.19 9.46 1.84
N THR A 57 -0.16 9.04 3.10
CA THR A 57 -1.27 9.27 4.05
C THR A 57 -1.06 10.61 4.75
N PRO A 58 -2.09 11.21 5.38
CA PRO A 58 -1.92 12.43 6.16
C PRO A 58 -0.84 12.33 7.23
N GLU A 59 -0.71 11.19 7.90
CA GLU A 59 0.32 10.97 8.92
C GLU A 59 1.73 10.89 8.32
N PHE A 60 1.85 10.34 7.11
CA PHE A 60 3.10 10.32 6.37
C PHE A 60 3.50 11.72 5.93
N ASP A 61 2.56 12.50 5.41
CA ASP A 61 2.82 13.87 4.96
C ASP A 61 3.31 14.76 6.12
N GLN A 62 2.62 14.71 7.26
CA GLN A 62 3.03 15.42 8.49
C GLN A 62 4.41 15.01 8.99
N ALA A 63 4.80 13.75 8.79
CA ALA A 63 6.10 13.23 9.18
C ALA A 63 7.19 13.42 8.09
N GLY A 64 6.87 14.05 6.95
CA GLY A 64 7.77 14.17 5.80
C GLY A 64 8.16 12.82 5.19
N LYS A 65 7.28 11.82 5.29
CA LYS A 65 7.47 10.45 4.83
C LYS A 65 6.55 10.12 3.67
N LYS A 66 6.87 9.04 2.97
CA LYS A 66 6.03 8.42 1.95
C LYS A 66 6.31 6.93 1.87
N LEU A 67 5.32 6.15 1.47
CA LEU A 67 5.50 4.74 1.16
C LEU A 67 5.68 4.57 -0.34
N ILE A 68 6.85 4.09 -0.75
CA ILE A 68 7.18 3.82 -2.15
C ILE A 68 7.15 2.31 -2.37
N LEU A 69 6.35 1.84 -3.33
CA LEU A 69 6.20 0.43 -3.66
C LEU A 69 6.50 0.19 -5.13
N THR A 70 7.30 -0.84 -5.39
CA THR A 70 7.61 -1.33 -6.74
C THR A 70 6.98 -2.70 -6.91
N ALA A 71 6.12 -2.86 -7.91
CA ALA A 71 5.48 -4.12 -8.22
C ALA A 71 6.44 -5.08 -8.94
N LEU A 72 6.17 -6.39 -8.81
CA LEU A 72 7.01 -7.44 -9.42
C LEU A 72 6.75 -7.64 -10.91
N SER A 73 5.64 -7.12 -11.43
CA SER A 73 5.25 -7.25 -12.83
C SER A 73 4.21 -6.20 -13.19
N THR A 74 4.02 -5.95 -14.49
CA THR A 74 2.97 -5.06 -15.01
C THR A 74 1.58 -5.50 -14.57
N ARG A 75 1.33 -6.82 -14.48
CA ARG A 75 0.05 -7.36 -14.00
C ARG A 75 -0.23 -6.95 -12.56
N GLU A 76 0.75 -7.14 -11.68
CA GLU A 76 0.60 -6.73 -10.26
C GLU A 76 0.50 -5.21 -10.15
N PHE A 77 1.29 -4.46 -10.91
CA PHE A 77 1.21 -3.00 -10.95
C PHE A 77 -0.22 -2.53 -11.28
N ASN A 78 -0.79 -3.00 -12.38
CA ASN A 78 -2.14 -2.63 -12.82
C ASN A 78 -3.22 -3.07 -11.83
N LYS A 79 -3.09 -4.26 -11.24
CA LYS A 79 -3.99 -4.76 -10.20
C LYS A 79 -3.99 -3.84 -8.98
N TRP A 80 -2.82 -3.45 -8.51
CA TRP A 80 -2.67 -2.58 -7.34
C TRP A 80 -3.16 -1.16 -7.61
N THR A 81 -2.77 -0.54 -8.72
CA THR A 81 -3.24 0.82 -9.06
C THR A 81 -4.76 0.87 -9.24
N THR A 82 -5.36 -0.15 -9.85
CA THR A 82 -6.82 -0.26 -9.99
C THR A 82 -7.51 -0.38 -8.63
N ALA A 83 -7.05 -1.31 -7.78
CA ALA A 83 -7.65 -1.51 -6.45
C ALA A 83 -7.53 -0.26 -5.58
N LEU A 84 -6.37 0.40 -5.63
CA LEU A 84 -6.07 1.61 -4.87
C LEU A 84 -6.88 2.83 -5.36
N ASN A 85 -7.03 3.01 -6.67
CA ASN A 85 -7.88 4.07 -7.22
C ASN A 85 -9.37 3.83 -6.94
N GLY A 86 -9.80 2.57 -6.89
CA GLY A 86 -11.17 2.21 -6.52
C GLY A 86 -11.55 2.70 -5.10
N LEU A 87 -10.59 2.77 -4.18
CA LEU A 87 -10.84 3.29 -2.83
C LEU A 87 -11.20 4.78 -2.82
N ARG A 88 -10.71 5.56 -3.80
CA ARG A 88 -11.00 7.01 -3.90
C ARG A 88 -12.42 7.28 -4.39
N SER A 89 -13.03 6.31 -5.08
CA SER A 89 -14.36 6.44 -5.68
C SER A 89 -15.47 5.85 -4.83
N SER A 90 -15.13 5.16 -3.74
CA SER A 90 -16.11 4.62 -2.81
C SER A 90 -16.42 5.72 -1.79
N PRO A 91 -17.65 6.27 -1.76
CA PRO A 91 -18.08 7.03 -0.60
C PRO A 91 -17.89 6.12 0.61
N ALA A 92 -17.41 6.69 1.72
CA ALA A 92 -17.35 5.97 2.99
C ALA A 92 -18.65 5.17 3.14
N ALA A 93 -18.55 3.84 3.18
CA ALA A 93 -19.69 3.00 3.50
C ALA A 93 -20.21 3.52 4.83
N THR A 94 -21.28 4.30 4.76
CA THR A 94 -21.89 4.94 5.90
C THR A 94 -22.46 3.80 6.71
N SER A 95 -22.02 3.73 7.96
CA SER A 95 -22.41 2.72 8.92
C SER A 95 -23.94 2.62 9.01
N ALA A 96 -24.45 1.39 9.09
CA ALA A 96 -25.74 1.06 9.69
C ALA A 96 -25.58 -0.23 10.47
#